data_AF-A0A2V0NM70-F1
#
_entry.id   AF-A0A2V0NM70-F1
#
_cell.length_a   1.000
_cell.length_b   1.000
_cell.length_c   1.000
_cell.angle_alpha   90.00
_cell.angle_beta   90.00
_cell.angle_gamma   90.00
#
_symmetry.space_group_name_H-M   'P 1'
#
loop_
_entity.id
_entity.type
_entity.pdbx_description
1 polymer ?
#
loop_
_entity_poly.entity_id
_entity_poly.type
_entity_poly.pdbx_seq_one_letter_code
_entity_poly.pdbx_strand_id
1 'polypeptide(L)'
;MPPRQQQRAAAAPVRLSTGAYALHALAALLLLALFAVGLAGLLIIMDGEGKNALSRTVYAEHWRWLISKNAFFQPFAVNFGAIGFGYCVSKLLSHHRAAAAAPAAAAGAPAKKRE
;
A
#
# COMPACT_ATOMS: atom_id res chain seq x y z
N MET A 1 -16.40 -16.20 36.72
CA MET A 1 -16.91 -16.20 35.33
C MET A 1 -15.72 -16.03 34.40
N PRO A 2 -15.41 -16.99 33.50
CA PRO A 2 -14.34 -16.78 32.53
C PRO A 2 -14.80 -15.79 31.43
N PRO A 3 -13.90 -14.96 30.89
CA PRO A 3 -14.25 -14.00 29.86
C PRO A 3 -14.63 -14.73 28.57
N ARG A 4 -15.81 -14.39 28.01
CA ARG A 4 -16.23 -14.82 26.67
C ARG A 4 -15.22 -14.26 25.67
N GLN A 5 -14.28 -15.10 25.22
CA GLN A 5 -13.53 -14.84 24.00
C GLN A 5 -14.54 -14.72 22.85
N GLN A 6 -14.88 -13.49 22.49
CA GLN A 6 -15.47 -13.19 21.19
C GLN A 6 -14.45 -13.62 20.14
N GLN A 7 -14.60 -14.86 19.65
CA GLN A 7 -14.04 -15.25 18.36
C GLN A 7 -14.60 -14.24 17.35
N ARG A 8 -13.80 -13.22 17.01
CA ARG A 8 -14.04 -12.41 15.82
C ARG A 8 -14.05 -13.41 14.68
N ALA A 9 -15.24 -13.74 14.19
CA ALA A 9 -15.42 -14.51 12.97
C ALA A 9 -14.49 -13.88 11.93
N ALA A 10 -13.49 -14.63 11.47
CA ALA A 10 -12.56 -14.15 10.47
C ALA A 10 -13.39 -13.72 9.27
N ALA A 11 -13.44 -12.42 9.00
CA ALA A 11 -14.23 -11.87 7.92
C ALA A 11 -13.81 -12.60 6.63
N ALA A 12 -14.78 -13.21 5.94
CA ALA A 12 -14.52 -13.98 4.74
C ALA A 12 -13.69 -13.13 3.75
N PRO A 13 -12.63 -13.68 3.16
CA PRO A 13 -11.70 -12.88 2.39
C PRO A 13 -12.39 -12.37 1.12
N VAL A 14 -12.51 -11.04 1.02
CA VAL A 14 -13.23 -10.38 -0.07
C VAL A 14 -12.44 -10.55 -1.37
N ARG A 15 -13.03 -11.25 -2.34
CA ARG A 15 -12.48 -11.35 -3.70
C ARG A 15 -12.69 -10.04 -4.42
N LEU A 16 -11.58 -9.39 -4.79
CA LEU A 16 -11.61 -8.26 -5.71
C LEU A 16 -12.01 -8.75 -7.11
N SER A 17 -12.71 -7.90 -7.86
CA SER A 17 -12.87 -8.09 -9.31
C SER A 17 -11.53 -7.86 -10.01
N THR A 18 -11.35 -8.42 -11.21
CA THR A 18 -10.13 -8.25 -12.02
C THR A 18 -9.76 -6.78 -12.22
N GLY A 19 -10.76 -5.93 -12.48
CA GLY A 19 -10.57 -4.49 -12.62
C GLY A 19 -10.11 -3.82 -11.32
N ALA A 20 -10.71 -4.18 -10.18
CA ALA A 20 -10.29 -3.66 -8.88
C ALA A 20 -8.86 -4.11 -8.54
N TYR A 21 -8.49 -5.36 -8.84
CA TYR A 21 -7.13 -5.86 -8.65
C TYR A 21 -6.10 -5.06 -9.45
N ALA A 22 -6.35 -4.86 -10.74
CA ALA A 22 -5.45 -4.09 -11.62
C ALA A 22 -5.27 -2.66 -11.13
N LEU A 23 -6.34 -1.99 -10.70
CA LEU A 23 -6.28 -0.64 -10.14
C LEU A 23 -5.46 -0.60 -8.84
N HIS A 24 -5.63 -1.57 -7.93
CA HIS A 24 -4.84 -1.60 -6.69
C HIS A 24 -3.36 -1.89 -6.96
N ALA A 25 -3.04 -2.72 -7.97
CA ALA A 25 -1.67 -3.00 -8.37
C ALA A 25 -0.99 -1.77 -8.97
N LEU A 26 -1.66 -1.06 -9.88
CA LEU A 26 -1.15 0.18 -10.47
C LEU A 26 -1.01 1.27 -9.41
N ALA A 27 -2.01 1.44 -8.54
CA ALA A 27 -1.97 2.38 -7.44
C ALA A 27 -0.83 2.08 -6.47
N ALA A 28 -0.55 0.81 -6.16
CA ALA A 28 0.57 0.43 -5.31
C ALA A 28 1.91 0.90 -5.91
N LEU A 29 2.13 0.71 -7.22
CA LEU A 29 3.37 1.17 -7.87
C LEU A 29 3.51 2.69 -7.82
N LEU A 30 2.42 3.42 -8.09
CA LEU A 30 2.41 4.89 -8.03
C LEU A 30 2.66 5.41 -6.61
N LEU A 31 2.03 4.80 -5.60
CA LEU A 31 2.17 5.19 -4.20
C LEU A 31 3.56 4.84 -3.64
N LEU A 32 4.15 3.73 -4.10
CA LEU A 32 5.54 3.39 -3.79
C LEU A 32 6.51 4.40 -4.40
N ALA A 33 6.30 4.81 -5.66
CA ALA A 33 7.10 5.83 -6.31
C ALA A 33 6.98 7.18 -5.58
N LEU A 34 5.75 7.57 -5.21
CA LEU A 34 5.49 8.78 -4.42
C LEU A 34 6.21 8.74 -3.06
N PHE A 35 6.15 7.59 -2.38
CA PHE A 35 6.84 7.37 -1.12
C PHE A 35 8.36 7.47 -1.28
N ALA A 36 8.93 6.84 -2.30
CA ALA A 36 10.36 6.87 -2.58
C ALA A 36 10.86 8.28 -2.91
N VAL A 37 10.11 9.02 -3.73
CA VAL A 37 10.35 10.45 -4.02
C VAL A 37 10.27 11.26 -2.73
N GLY A 38 9.28 11.00 -1.88
CA GLY A 38 9.18 11.60 -0.55
C GLY A 38 10.42 11.32 0.31
N LEU A 39 10.90 10.08 0.38
CA LEU A 39 12.10 9.72 1.16
C LEU A 39 13.36 10.40 0.62
N ALA A 40 13.55 10.43 -0.70
CA ALA A 40 14.65 11.14 -1.34
C ALA A 40 14.61 12.64 -0.98
N GLY A 41 13.41 13.21 -1.03
CA GLY A 41 13.13 14.57 -0.59
C GLY A 41 13.48 14.84 0.88
N LEU A 42 13.15 13.90 1.77
CA LEU A 42 13.46 14.01 3.20
C LEU A 42 14.97 14.08 3.42
N LEU A 43 15.73 13.24 2.71
CA LEU A 43 17.20 13.23 2.78
C LEU A 43 17.80 14.57 2.33
N ILE A 44 17.21 15.21 1.32
CA ILE A 44 17.63 16.54 0.84
C ILE A 44 17.41 17.64 1.88
N ILE A 45 16.30 17.58 2.62
CA ILE A 45 15.97 18.56 3.66
C ILE A 45 16.84 18.36 4.90
N MET A 46 17.05 17.10 5.28
CA MET A 46 17.88 16.75 6.44
C MET A 46 19.36 17.09 6.21
N ASP A 47 19.80 17.11 4.96
CA ASP A 47 21.16 17.49 4.59
C ASP A 47 21.31 19.01 4.43
N GLY A 48 21.20 19.73 5.54
CA GLY A 48 21.36 21.19 5.59
C GLY A 48 22.75 21.68 5.19
N GLU A 49 23.77 20.82 5.27
CA GLU A 49 25.15 21.15 4.92
C GLU A 49 25.52 20.74 3.47
N GLY A 50 24.58 20.14 2.73
CA GLY A 50 24.81 19.73 1.34
C GLY A 50 25.93 18.71 1.17
N LYS A 51 26.15 17.83 2.15
CA LYS A 51 27.19 16.80 2.14
C LYS A 51 26.83 15.63 1.21
N ASN A 52 25.55 15.35 1.02
CA ASN A 52 25.08 14.28 0.16
C ASN A 52 25.12 14.70 -1.31
N ALA A 53 25.54 13.80 -2.19
CA ALA A 53 25.54 14.01 -3.63
C ALA A 53 24.13 14.36 -4.15
N LEU A 54 23.09 13.74 -3.59
CA LEU A 54 21.69 13.98 -3.93
C LEU A 54 21.28 15.44 -3.74
N SER A 55 21.76 16.09 -2.67
CA SER A 55 21.45 17.47 -2.30
C SER A 55 21.99 18.52 -3.26
N ARG A 56 22.91 18.12 -4.15
CA ARG A 56 23.55 18.98 -5.17
C ARG A 56 23.01 18.74 -6.57
N THR A 57 21.96 17.93 -6.71
CA THR A 57 21.34 17.63 -7.99
C THR A 57 20.27 18.65 -8.36
N VAL A 58 19.97 18.77 -9.64
CA VAL A 58 18.83 19.55 -10.15
C VAL A 58 17.51 19.10 -9.51
N TYR A 59 17.38 17.80 -9.22
CA TYR A 59 16.23 17.27 -8.49
C TYR A 59 16.08 17.90 -7.09
N ALA A 60 17.18 18.05 -6.34
CA ALA A 60 17.14 18.68 -5.03
C ALA A 60 16.78 20.17 -5.08
N GLU A 61 17.21 20.89 -6.11
CA GLU A 61 16.80 22.29 -6.33
C GLU A 61 15.28 22.39 -6.54
N HIS A 62 14.72 21.55 -7.42
CA HIS A 62 13.28 21.51 -7.67
C HIS A 62 12.50 21.09 -6.43
N TRP A 63 13.02 20.14 -5.66
CA TRP A 63 12.39 19.69 -4.42
C TRP A 63 12.35 20.80 -3.36
N ARG A 64 13.47 21.50 -3.14
CA ARG A 64 13.53 22.65 -2.23
C ARG A 64 12.61 23.78 -2.68
N TRP A 65 12.57 24.06 -3.99
CA TRP A 65 11.63 25.03 -4.55
C TRP A 65 10.19 24.62 -4.27
N LEU A 66 9.81 23.37 -4.53
CA LEU A 66 8.47 22.86 -4.29
C LEU A 66 8.05 22.98 -2.81
N ILE A 67 8.94 22.62 -1.89
CA ILE A 67 8.69 22.71 -0.45
C ILE A 67 8.60 24.17 0.00
N SER A 68 9.39 25.07 -0.55
CA SER A 68 9.30 26.50 -0.26
C SER A 68 7.94 27.09 -0.65
N LYS A 69 7.26 26.50 -1.65
CA LYS A 69 5.89 26.84 -2.02
C LYS A 69 4.86 26.16 -1.12
N ASN A 70 5.10 24.91 -0.75
CA ASN A 70 4.21 24.14 0.11
C ASN A 70 4.98 23.11 0.96
N ALA A 71 5.20 23.44 2.23
CA ALA A 71 5.90 22.57 3.17
C ALA A 71 5.17 21.25 3.44
N PHE A 72 3.86 21.16 3.18
CA PHE A 72 3.09 19.93 3.37
C PHE A 72 3.36 18.88 2.30
N PHE A 73 4.00 19.22 1.18
CA PHE A 73 4.27 18.27 0.11
C PHE A 73 5.12 17.08 0.59
N GLN A 74 6.14 17.37 1.41
CA GLN A 74 7.04 16.37 1.98
C GLN A 74 6.31 15.35 2.88
N PRO A 75 5.64 15.75 3.97
CA PRO A 75 4.89 14.81 4.80
C PRO A 75 3.72 14.19 4.04
N PHE A 76 3.11 14.87 3.08
CA PHE A 76 2.07 14.27 2.24
C PHE A 76 2.63 13.10 1.41
N ALA A 77 3.70 13.31 0.65
CA ALA A 77 4.30 12.28 -0.20
C ALA A 77 4.76 11.06 0.62
N VAL A 78 5.37 11.28 1.78
CA VAL A 78 5.82 10.21 2.68
C VAL A 78 4.64 9.47 3.32
N ASN A 79 3.71 10.19 3.97
CA ASN A 79 2.63 9.54 4.72
C ASN A 79 1.58 8.90 3.79
N PHE A 80 1.10 9.63 2.78
CA PHE A 80 0.11 9.08 1.84
C PHE A 80 0.73 7.99 0.96
N GLY A 81 1.99 8.16 0.55
CA GLY A 81 2.72 7.12 -0.17
C GLY A 81 2.81 5.83 0.65
N ALA A 82 3.28 5.91 1.91
CA ALA A 82 3.44 4.74 2.77
C ALA A 82 2.09 4.08 3.13
N ILE A 83 1.13 4.85 3.65
CA ILE A 83 -0.16 4.34 4.10
C ILE A 83 -0.95 3.80 2.92
N GLY A 84 -0.99 4.54 1.82
CA GLY A 84 -1.68 4.13 0.59
C GLY A 84 -1.07 2.87 0.00
N PHE A 85 0.27 2.79 -0.08
CA PHE A 85 0.95 1.58 -0.54
C PHE A 85 0.61 0.38 0.35
N GLY A 86 0.71 0.54 1.67
CA GLY A 86 0.36 -0.52 2.63
C GLY A 86 -1.09 -0.99 2.49
N TYR A 87 -2.02 -0.07 2.26
CA TYR A 87 -3.43 -0.38 2.01
C TYR A 87 -3.60 -1.19 0.71
N CYS A 88 -2.99 -0.76 -0.40
CA CYS A 88 -3.07 -1.46 -1.67
C CYS A 88 -2.47 -2.86 -1.57
N VAL A 89 -1.29 -3.00 -0.97
CA VAL A 89 -0.63 -4.30 -0.74
C VAL A 89 -1.51 -5.21 0.12
N SER A 90 -2.10 -4.71 1.20
CA SER A 90 -3.00 -5.48 2.06
C SER A 90 -4.21 -6.03 1.29
N LYS A 91 -4.80 -5.22 0.41
CA LYS A 91 -5.91 -5.64 -0.46
C LYS A 91 -5.49 -6.69 -1.49
N LEU A 92 -4.34 -6.50 -2.13
CA LEU A 92 -3.79 -7.46 -3.09
C LEU A 92 -3.48 -8.80 -2.42
N LEU A 93 -2.83 -8.81 -1.25
CA LEU A 93 -2.55 -10.02 -0.48
C LEU A 93 -3.82 -10.71 -0.01
N SER A 94 -4.83 -9.96 0.43
CA SER A 94 -6.13 -10.50 0.81
C SER A 94 -6.82 -11.19 -0.38
N HIS A 95 -6.74 -10.60 -1.57
CA HIS A 95 -7.25 -11.19 -2.80
C HIS A 95 -6.51 -12.48 -3.18
N HIS A 96 -5.18 -12.47 -3.14
CA HIS A 96 -4.35 -13.67 -3.40
C HIS A 96 -4.69 -14.80 -2.44
N ARG A 97 -4.85 -14.51 -1.14
CA ARG A 97 -5.29 -15.50 -0.14
C ARG A 97 -6.69 -16.05 -0.44
N ALA A 98 -7.66 -15.19 -0.81
CA ALA A 98 -8.99 -15.62 -1.25
C ALA A 98 -8.97 -16.43 -2.55
N ALA A 99 -8.06 -16.14 -3.47
CA ALA A 99 -7.88 -16.88 -4.71
C ALA A 99 -7.37 -18.29 -4.41
N ALA A 100 -6.33 -18.40 -3.58
CA ALA A 100 -5.71 -19.67 -3.17
C ALA A 100 -6.61 -20.54 -2.28
N ALA A 101 -7.53 -19.96 -1.50
CA ALA A 101 -8.43 -20.71 -0.62
C ALA A 101 -9.66 -21.33 -1.34
N ALA A 102 -10.04 -20.84 -2.53
CA ALA A 102 -11.21 -21.39 -3.23
C ALA A 102 -11.09 -22.79 -3.83
N PRO A 103 -9.94 -23.29 -4.31
CA PRO A 103 -9.85 -24.69 -4.73
C PRO A 103 -10.19 -25.67 -3.60
N ALA A 104 -9.95 -25.31 -2.33
CA ALA A 104 -10.31 -26.15 -1.18
C ALA A 104 -11.82 -26.18 -0.88
N ALA A 105 -12.55 -25.11 -1.18
CA ALA A 105 -14.01 -25.04 -0.97
C ALA A 105 -14.80 -25.77 -2.07
N ALA A 106 -14.27 -25.85 -3.29
CA ALA A 106 -14.90 -26.58 -4.39
C ALA A 106 -14.76 -28.11 -4.27
N ALA A 107 -13.70 -28.60 -3.63
CA ALA A 107 -13.46 -30.03 -3.41
C ALA A 107 -14.29 -30.65 -2.27
N GLY A 108 -14.94 -29.82 -1.44
CA GLY A 108 -15.75 -30.26 -0.30
C GLY A 108 -17.27 -30.15 -0.49
N ALA A 109 -17.75 -29.74 -1.67
CA ALA A 109 -19.18 -29.64 -1.93
C ALA A 109 -19.78 -31.04 -2.16
N PRO A 110 -20.61 -31.59 -1.25
CA PRO A 110 -21.26 -32.87 -1.50
C PRO A 110 -22.17 -32.72 -2.72
N ALA A 111 -21.98 -33.62 -3.70
CA ALA A 111 -22.83 -33.74 -4.86
C ALA A 111 -24.29 -33.91 -4.37
N LYS A 112 -25.08 -32.84 -4.50
CA LYS A 112 -26.50 -32.85 -4.18
C LYS A 112 -27.15 -33.86 -5.10
N LYS A 113 -27.56 -35.02 -4.57
CA LYS A 113 -28.39 -36.00 -5.28
C LYS A 113 -29.58 -35.25 -5.88
N ARG A 114 -29.67 -35.23 -7.21
CA ARG A 114 -30.92 -34.96 -7.91
C ARG A 114 -31.76 -36.22 -7.72
N GLU A 115 -32.81 -36.10 -6.90
CA GLU A 115 -33.99 -36.96 -7.00
C GLU A 115 -34.87 -36.48 -8.15
#